data_AF-A0A6L5BAU8-F1
#
_entry.id   AF-A0A6L5BAU8-F1
#
_cell.length_a   1.000
_cell.length_b   1.000
_cell.length_c   1.000
_cell.angle_alpha   90.00
_cell.angle_beta   90.00
_cell.angle_gamma   90.00
#
_symmetry.space_group_name_H-M   'P 1'
#
loop_
_entity.id
_entity.type
_entity.pdbx_description
1 polymer ?
#
loop_
_entity_poly.entity_id
_entity_poly.type
_entity_poly.pdbx_seq_one_letter_code
_entity_poly.pdbx_strand_id
1 'polypeptide(L)'
;MDNNNNRTQASSSCSNSTSGGGNRGRSSYTRGSSWGRGGGSRGRGGGSRGYSGGGAFTPDKIDSLGRLMTWILRHTASKFNLDIRSDGYVKVQDLLKLNLQTVANIPLNSHTIADVRKAVIADNKQRFSLVEENGELFVRANQGHTLKAVKTESLLKPIISAEEVPVCVHGTYRENLPSILEHGLKCMKRLHIHFACGLPKDSDVISGMRENVNILIFLDVKKALEEGMELYFSENKVVLTEGFNGVIPVKYFERIESRPGRQLLYVGKDEDLVTGMQKLAIKTGAKLERPPCNKMNDVYQDQEL
;
A
#
# COMPACT_ATOMS: atom_id res chain seq x y z
N MET A 1 23.68 13.39 57.72
CA MET A 1 25.01 14.02 57.77
C MET A 1 25.41 14.27 56.33
N ASP A 2 24.76 15.16 55.58
CA ASP A 2 24.73 16.64 55.56
C ASP A 2 25.26 17.01 54.16
N ASN A 3 24.44 17.41 53.19
CA ASN A 3 23.72 18.67 52.99
C ASN A 3 24.61 19.87 52.59
N ASN A 4 24.47 20.33 51.33
CA ASN A 4 24.31 21.71 50.83
C ASN A 4 24.86 21.84 49.39
N ASN A 5 24.04 22.11 48.38
CA ASN A 5 23.48 23.40 47.95
C ASN A 5 24.53 24.37 47.35
N ASN A 6 24.33 24.71 46.07
CA ASN A 6 24.16 26.12 45.75
C ASN A 6 23.17 26.36 44.60
N ARG A 7 22.20 27.22 44.87
CA ARG A 7 21.21 27.83 43.98
C ARG A 7 21.83 29.07 43.34
N THR A 8 21.37 29.41 42.14
CA THR A 8 21.07 30.81 41.80
C THR A 8 19.86 30.86 40.87
N GLN A 9 18.87 31.64 41.30
CA GLN A 9 17.64 32.01 40.60
C GLN A 9 17.81 33.38 39.93
N ALA A 10 17.05 33.65 38.86
CA ALA A 10 16.27 34.87 38.60
C ALA A 10 15.50 34.61 37.27
N SER A 11 14.18 34.50 37.18
CA SER A 11 13.05 35.39 37.50
C SER A 11 13.03 36.71 36.71
N SER A 12 12.16 36.82 35.71
CA SER A 12 11.37 38.04 35.44
C SER A 12 10.18 37.76 34.53
N SER A 13 9.08 38.40 34.90
CA SER A 13 7.68 38.18 34.61
C SER A 13 7.12 38.98 33.41
N CYS A 14 5.94 38.51 32.99
CA CYS A 14 4.88 39.08 32.15
C CYS A 14 4.80 40.58 31.86
N SER A 15 4.23 40.91 30.69
CA SER A 15 3.23 41.98 30.56
C SER A 15 2.38 41.86 29.29
N ASN A 16 1.07 41.99 29.51
CA ASN A 16 -0.03 42.06 28.56
C ASN A 16 -0.18 43.51 28.07
N SER A 17 -0.51 43.75 26.79
CA SER A 17 -0.93 45.07 26.30
C SER A 17 -2.01 44.95 25.23
N THR A 18 -3.21 45.38 25.60
CA THR A 18 -4.37 45.68 24.76
C THR A 18 -4.31 47.10 24.21
N SER A 19 -4.61 47.28 22.92
CA SER A 19 -5.17 48.50 22.30
C SER A 19 -5.47 48.16 20.83
N GLY A 20 -6.64 48.36 20.22
CA GLY A 20 -7.74 49.27 20.51
C GLY A 20 -7.86 50.32 19.41
N GLY A 21 -8.71 50.08 18.41
CA GLY A 21 -9.41 51.12 17.62
C GLY A 21 -8.88 51.45 16.22
N GLY A 22 -9.79 51.58 15.23
CA GLY A 22 -9.48 52.32 14.00
C GLY A 22 -10.25 51.99 12.71
N ASN A 23 -11.57 52.12 12.74
CA ASN A 23 -12.54 51.98 11.64
C ASN A 23 -12.30 52.90 10.40
N ARG A 24 -12.65 52.43 9.18
CA ARG A 24 -13.11 53.12 7.94
C ARG A 24 -13.13 52.05 6.83
N GLY A 25 -14.23 51.59 6.23
CA GLY A 25 -15.54 52.18 5.99
C GLY A 25 -15.64 52.66 4.54
N ARG A 26 -16.19 51.81 3.63
CA ARG A 26 -17.00 52.26 2.48
C ARG A 26 -17.73 51.09 1.77
N SER A 27 -19.03 51.00 2.12
CA SER A 27 -20.19 50.63 1.29
C SER A 27 -20.18 51.36 -0.08
N SER A 28 -20.96 51.07 -1.12
CA SER A 28 -22.00 50.10 -1.51
C SER A 28 -22.43 50.51 -2.94
N TYR A 29 -23.20 49.67 -3.66
CA TYR A 29 -24.34 49.99 -4.56
C TYR A 29 -24.64 48.71 -5.37
N THR A 30 -25.56 47.83 -4.96
CA THR A 30 -27.03 47.76 -5.16
C THR A 30 -27.56 47.52 -6.57
N ARG A 31 -28.65 46.71 -6.60
CA ARG A 31 -29.65 46.36 -7.65
C ARG A 31 -29.33 45.06 -8.39
N GLY A 32 -30.10 43.97 -8.32
CA GLY A 32 -31.47 43.74 -7.90
C GLY A 32 -32.44 43.84 -9.08
N SER A 33 -32.93 42.71 -9.60
CA SER A 33 -34.31 42.52 -10.13
C SER A 33 -34.54 41.08 -10.64
N SER A 34 -35.75 40.60 -10.32
CA SER A 34 -36.36 39.30 -10.63
C SER A 34 -37.17 39.35 -11.94
N TRP A 35 -37.64 38.16 -12.37
CA TRP A 35 -38.80 37.83 -13.22
C TRP A 35 -38.55 37.38 -14.66
N GLY A 36 -39.15 36.24 -15.04
CA GLY A 36 -39.74 36.06 -16.37
C GLY A 36 -39.48 34.72 -17.09
N ARG A 37 -40.55 33.95 -17.34
CA ARG A 37 -40.63 32.71 -18.12
C ARG A 37 -40.49 32.92 -19.64
N GLY A 38 -40.06 31.89 -20.39
CA GLY A 38 -40.30 31.76 -21.84
C GLY A 38 -39.37 30.76 -22.52
N GLY A 39 -39.94 29.76 -23.22
CA GLY A 39 -39.20 28.64 -23.83
C GLY A 39 -38.64 28.90 -25.24
N GLY A 40 -38.01 27.87 -25.82
CA GLY A 40 -37.76 27.77 -27.27
C GLY A 40 -36.33 27.39 -27.67
N SER A 41 -36.15 26.12 -28.05
CA SER A 41 -35.27 25.53 -29.08
C SER A 41 -33.89 26.12 -29.47
N ARG A 42 -32.93 25.17 -29.44
CA ARG A 42 -31.85 24.91 -30.42
C ARG A 42 -30.78 25.98 -30.65
N GLY A 43 -29.60 25.71 -30.07
CA GLY A 43 -28.31 26.21 -30.55
C GLY A 43 -27.21 25.22 -30.17
N ARG A 44 -26.70 24.47 -31.15
CA ARG A 44 -25.41 23.76 -31.05
C ARG A 44 -24.32 24.83 -30.93
N GLY A 45 -23.57 24.83 -29.83
CA GLY A 45 -22.45 25.76 -29.62
C GLY A 45 -21.55 25.24 -28.52
N GLY A 46 -20.27 25.07 -28.85
CA GLY A 46 -19.26 24.44 -28.00
C GLY A 46 -19.08 25.10 -26.64
N GLY A 47 -18.74 24.26 -25.67
CA GLY A 47 -18.45 24.66 -24.30
C GLY A 47 -18.05 23.44 -23.48
N SER A 48 -16.98 22.76 -23.90
CA SER A 48 -16.26 21.82 -23.03
C SER A 48 -15.82 22.59 -21.78
N ARG A 49 -16.60 22.49 -20.72
CA ARG A 49 -16.20 22.89 -19.37
C ARG A 49 -14.95 22.07 -19.04
N GLY A 50 -13.86 22.77 -18.80
CA GLY A 50 -12.52 22.24 -18.63
C GLY A 50 -12.46 21.09 -17.65
N TYR A 51 -12.45 19.88 -18.21
CA TYR A 51 -11.70 18.78 -17.64
C TYR A 51 -10.25 19.08 -18.00
N SER A 52 -9.44 19.46 -17.02
CA SER A 52 -7.98 19.59 -17.19
C SER A 52 -7.46 18.21 -17.59
N GLY A 53 -7.36 18.03 -18.91
CA GLY A 53 -7.12 16.78 -19.58
C GLY A 53 -5.79 16.18 -19.18
N GLY A 54 -5.81 14.86 -18.95
CA GLY A 54 -4.61 14.05 -18.92
C GLY A 54 -3.82 14.27 -20.21
N GLY A 55 -2.65 14.87 -20.07
CA GLY A 55 -1.61 14.79 -21.08
C GLY A 55 -1.24 13.32 -21.26
N ALA A 56 -1.09 12.89 -22.50
CA ALA A 56 -0.46 11.62 -22.82
C ALA A 56 0.86 11.53 -22.05
N PHE A 57 0.91 10.63 -21.05
CA PHE A 57 2.07 10.42 -20.22
C PHE A 57 3.14 9.79 -21.10
N THR A 58 4.01 10.61 -21.71
CA THR A 58 5.29 10.10 -22.20
C THR A 58 6.02 9.63 -20.94
N PRO A 59 6.31 8.32 -20.78
CA PRO A 59 7.06 7.88 -19.63
C PRO A 59 8.40 8.60 -19.68
N ASP A 60 8.67 9.44 -18.68
CA ASP A 60 9.97 10.10 -18.56
C ASP A 60 11.08 9.04 -18.67
N LYS A 61 12.24 9.42 -19.24
CA LYS A 61 13.37 8.51 -19.44
C LYS A 61 13.65 7.72 -18.16
N ILE A 62 13.62 8.40 -17.02
CA ILE A 62 13.87 7.83 -15.68
C ILE A 62 12.76 6.90 -15.21
N ASP A 63 11.47 7.25 -15.38
CA ASP A 63 10.35 6.36 -15.04
C ASP A 63 10.37 5.07 -15.87
N SER A 64 10.63 5.21 -17.17
CA SER A 64 10.72 4.07 -18.09
C SER A 64 11.86 3.12 -17.72
N LEU A 65 13.00 3.67 -17.28
CA LEU A 65 14.12 2.92 -16.73
C LEU A 65 13.73 2.18 -15.44
N GLY A 66 13.09 2.87 -14.49
CA GLY A 66 12.62 2.27 -13.23
C GLY A 66 11.68 1.08 -13.45
N ARG A 67 10.76 1.19 -14.42
CA ARG A 67 9.86 0.08 -14.78
C ARG A 67 10.62 -1.11 -15.37
N LEU A 68 11.60 -0.86 -16.24
CA LEU A 68 12.44 -1.91 -16.82
C LEU A 68 13.30 -2.59 -15.76
N MET A 69 13.96 -1.83 -14.88
CA MET A 69 14.75 -2.36 -13.77
C MET A 69 13.91 -3.23 -12.84
N THR A 70 12.68 -2.82 -12.53
CA THR A 70 11.74 -3.62 -11.71
C THR A 70 11.54 -5.02 -12.32
N TRP A 71 11.35 -5.09 -13.63
CA TRP A 71 11.14 -6.35 -14.34
C TRP A 71 12.41 -7.21 -14.38
N ILE A 72 13.56 -6.61 -14.69
CA ILE A 72 14.85 -7.31 -14.76
C ILE A 72 15.20 -7.94 -13.41
N LEU A 73 15.25 -7.10 -12.37
CA LEU A 73 15.75 -7.48 -11.05
C LEU A 73 14.82 -8.49 -10.35
N ARG A 74 13.52 -8.49 -10.65
CA ARG A 74 12.56 -9.40 -10.01
C ARG A 74 12.37 -10.73 -10.73
N HIS A 75 12.52 -10.76 -12.06
CA HIS A 75 12.00 -11.87 -12.86
C HIS A 75 12.97 -12.43 -13.90
N THR A 76 13.90 -11.63 -14.43
CA THR A 76 14.61 -12.01 -15.66
C THR A 76 16.12 -11.89 -15.61
N ALA A 77 16.73 -11.48 -14.50
CA ALA A 77 18.19 -11.41 -14.36
C ALA A 77 18.88 -12.71 -14.80
N SER A 78 18.40 -13.88 -14.35
CA SER A 78 18.96 -15.18 -14.76
C SER A 78 18.77 -15.52 -16.24
N LYS A 79 17.77 -14.94 -16.92
CA LYS A 79 17.55 -15.15 -18.37
C LYS A 79 18.52 -14.35 -19.23
N PHE A 80 19.06 -13.27 -18.70
CA PHE A 80 20.00 -12.39 -19.39
C PHE A 80 21.45 -12.62 -18.97
N ASN A 81 21.74 -13.75 -18.31
CA ASN A 81 23.05 -14.07 -17.75
C ASN A 81 23.63 -12.93 -16.89
N LEU A 82 22.77 -12.17 -16.22
CA LEU A 82 23.22 -11.26 -15.18
C LEU A 82 23.59 -12.08 -13.95
N ASP A 83 24.80 -11.86 -13.45
CA ASP A 83 25.24 -12.43 -12.19
C ASP A 83 24.51 -11.73 -11.05
N ILE A 84 23.45 -12.39 -10.57
CA ILE A 84 22.66 -11.93 -9.44
C ILE A 84 23.13 -12.66 -8.19
N ARG A 85 23.62 -11.87 -7.23
CA ARG A 85 24.02 -12.35 -5.91
C ARG A 85 22.83 -12.95 -5.18
N SER A 86 23.10 -13.77 -4.17
CA SER A 86 22.06 -14.39 -3.33
C SER A 86 21.18 -13.37 -2.59
N ASP A 87 21.71 -12.16 -2.36
CA ASP A 87 21.03 -11.02 -1.75
C ASP A 87 20.31 -10.11 -2.79
N GLY A 88 20.27 -10.52 -4.06
CA GLY A 88 19.56 -9.84 -5.14
C GLY A 88 20.33 -8.73 -5.84
N TYR A 89 21.54 -8.39 -5.40
CA TYR A 89 22.34 -7.35 -6.02
C TYR A 89 22.96 -7.80 -7.36
N VAL A 90 22.89 -6.90 -8.35
CA VAL A 90 23.60 -7.01 -9.64
C VAL A 90 24.48 -5.78 -9.84
N LYS A 91 25.60 -5.93 -10.54
CA LYS A 91 26.45 -4.81 -10.94
C LYS A 91 25.69 -3.91 -11.91
N VAL A 92 25.64 -2.60 -11.62
CA VAL A 92 24.95 -1.62 -12.47
C VAL A 92 25.57 -1.56 -13.87
N GLN A 93 26.90 -1.70 -13.96
CA GLN A 93 27.61 -1.74 -15.24
C GLN A 93 27.14 -2.89 -16.13
N ASP A 94 26.92 -4.08 -15.56
CA ASP A 94 26.50 -5.25 -16.33
C ASP A 94 25.02 -5.17 -16.70
N LEU A 95 24.20 -4.63 -15.81
CA LEU A 95 22.80 -4.31 -16.11
C LEU A 95 22.68 -3.37 -17.33
N LEU A 96 23.49 -2.32 -17.39
CA LEU A 96 23.45 -1.34 -18.48
C LEU A 96 23.99 -1.89 -19.81
N LYS A 97 24.73 -3.01 -19.82
CA LYS A 97 25.20 -3.66 -21.06
C LYS A 97 24.11 -4.48 -21.76
N LEU A 98 22.98 -4.73 -21.11
CA LEU A 98 21.92 -5.54 -21.69
C LEU A 98 21.29 -4.84 -22.91
N ASN A 99 21.07 -5.61 -23.97
CA ASN A 99 20.40 -5.14 -25.18
C ASN A 99 18.87 -5.18 -25.03
N LEU A 100 18.36 -4.34 -24.14
CA LEU A 100 16.93 -4.20 -23.86
C LEU A 100 16.48 -2.77 -24.12
N GLN A 101 15.18 -2.58 -24.29
CA GLN A 101 14.58 -1.27 -24.47
C GLN A 101 13.52 -1.02 -23.39
N THR A 102 13.42 0.23 -22.95
CA THR A 102 12.34 0.65 -22.05
C THR A 102 11.02 0.71 -22.81
N VAL A 103 9.91 0.85 -22.08
CA VAL A 103 8.58 1.07 -22.66
C VAL A 103 8.48 2.36 -23.49
N ALA A 104 9.44 3.27 -23.36
CA ALA A 104 9.55 4.49 -24.15
C ALA A 104 10.45 4.31 -25.39
N ASN A 105 10.80 3.07 -25.75
CA ASN A 105 11.72 2.72 -26.84
C ASN A 105 13.14 3.29 -26.68
N ILE A 106 13.56 3.52 -25.43
CA ILE A 106 14.91 4.01 -25.12
C ILE A 106 15.80 2.79 -24.84
N PRO A 107 16.93 2.60 -25.55
CA PRO A 107 17.87 1.53 -25.26
C PRO A 107 18.42 1.60 -23.84
N LEU A 108 18.46 0.48 -23.12
CA LEU A 108 18.97 0.42 -21.75
C LEU A 108 20.43 0.89 -21.67
N ASN A 109 21.26 0.49 -22.63
CA ASN A 109 22.66 0.90 -22.76
C ASN A 109 22.90 2.40 -23.03
N SER A 110 21.86 3.17 -23.32
CA SER A 110 21.94 4.64 -23.42
C SER A 110 21.80 5.35 -22.06
N HIS A 111 21.45 4.60 -21.00
CA HIS A 111 21.34 5.14 -19.65
C HIS A 111 22.70 5.13 -18.95
N THR A 112 22.90 6.10 -18.08
CA THR A 112 24.12 6.24 -17.27
C THR A 112 23.89 5.72 -15.85
N ILE A 113 24.97 5.52 -15.09
CA ILE A 113 24.90 5.25 -13.64
C ILE A 113 24.13 6.35 -12.92
N ALA A 114 24.29 7.61 -13.34
CA ALA A 114 23.54 8.73 -12.78
C ALA A 114 22.04 8.61 -13.06
N ASP A 115 21.63 8.10 -14.22
CA ASP A 115 20.21 7.83 -14.52
C ASP A 115 19.66 6.72 -13.61
N VAL A 116 20.44 5.67 -13.33
CA VAL A 116 20.06 4.62 -12.37
C VAL A 116 19.88 5.21 -10.97
N ARG A 117 20.85 6.01 -10.49
CA ARG A 117 20.72 6.71 -9.19
C ARG A 117 19.46 7.58 -9.14
N LYS A 118 19.19 8.36 -10.20
CA LYS A 118 17.96 9.16 -10.31
C LYS A 118 16.70 8.31 -10.28
N ALA A 119 16.68 7.17 -10.98
CA ALA A 119 15.52 6.27 -10.99
C ALA A 119 15.25 5.65 -9.61
N VAL A 120 16.30 5.31 -8.85
CA VAL A 120 16.16 4.84 -7.47
C VAL A 120 15.64 5.95 -6.55
N ILE A 121 16.19 7.17 -6.66
CA ILE A 121 15.76 8.32 -5.85
C ILE A 121 14.31 8.72 -6.17
N ALA A 122 13.92 8.71 -7.45
CA ALA A 122 12.56 9.05 -7.88
C ALA A 122 11.52 7.97 -7.55
N ASP A 123 11.95 6.78 -7.10
CA ASP A 123 11.02 5.73 -6.77
C ASP A 123 10.37 5.94 -5.40
N ASN A 124 9.19 6.54 -5.42
CA ASN A 124 8.36 6.77 -4.25
C ASN A 124 7.98 5.47 -3.51
N LYS A 125 8.09 4.30 -4.15
CA LYS A 125 7.82 3.00 -3.52
C LYS A 125 9.08 2.31 -2.98
N GLN A 126 10.23 2.97 -3.11
CA GLN A 126 11.54 2.49 -2.67
C GLN A 126 11.86 1.08 -3.18
N ARG A 127 11.41 0.67 -4.36
CA ARG A 127 11.55 -0.71 -4.87
C ARG A 127 13.01 -1.15 -5.02
N PHE A 128 13.97 -0.24 -4.94
CA PHE A 128 15.37 -0.50 -5.19
C PHE A 128 16.25 -0.02 -4.03
N SER A 129 17.33 -0.77 -3.81
CA SER A 129 18.45 -0.37 -2.96
C SER A 129 19.73 -0.32 -3.79
N LEU A 130 20.61 0.60 -3.43
CA LEU A 130 21.93 0.76 -4.02
C LEU A 130 22.99 0.50 -2.95
N VAL A 131 24.04 -0.22 -3.33
CA VAL A 131 25.25 -0.38 -2.50
C VAL A 131 26.48 -0.15 -3.36
N GLU A 132 27.49 0.50 -2.78
CA GLU A 132 28.78 0.71 -3.42
C GLU A 132 29.83 -0.12 -2.68
N GLU A 133 30.44 -1.07 -3.37
CA GLU A 133 31.42 -1.99 -2.82
C GLU A 133 32.65 -1.98 -3.73
N ASN A 134 33.85 -1.76 -3.18
CA ASN A 134 35.11 -1.73 -3.94
C ASN A 134 35.11 -0.78 -5.16
N GLY A 135 34.36 0.33 -5.08
CA GLY A 135 34.22 1.31 -6.17
C GLY A 135 33.26 0.88 -7.30
N GLU A 136 32.56 -0.24 -7.14
CA GLU A 136 31.51 -0.69 -8.06
C GLU A 136 30.12 -0.43 -7.45
N LEU A 137 29.19 0.09 -8.27
CA LEU A 137 27.81 0.30 -7.87
C LEU A 137 26.96 -0.93 -8.19
N PHE A 138 26.20 -1.38 -7.20
CA PHE A 138 25.25 -2.47 -7.31
C PHE A 138 23.83 -1.98 -7.05
N VAL A 139 22.86 -2.62 -7.71
CA VAL A 139 21.44 -2.36 -7.53
C VAL A 139 20.69 -3.66 -7.32
N ARG A 140 19.66 -3.66 -6.46
CA ARG A 140 18.71 -4.77 -6.30
C ARG A 140 17.28 -4.27 -6.28
N ALA A 141 16.33 -5.19 -6.47
CA ALA A 141 14.97 -4.96 -6.03
C ALA A 141 14.84 -5.33 -4.54
N ASN A 142 14.03 -4.60 -3.79
CA ASN A 142 13.89 -4.83 -2.35
C ASN A 142 12.83 -5.90 -2.04
N GLN A 143 11.95 -6.18 -3.02
CA GLN A 143 10.85 -7.13 -2.90
C GLN A 143 10.41 -7.67 -4.26
N GLY A 144 9.60 -8.73 -4.22
CA GLY A 144 8.86 -9.24 -5.38
C GLY A 144 9.68 -10.13 -6.31
N HIS A 145 10.78 -10.70 -5.83
CA HIS A 145 11.57 -11.67 -6.57
C HIS A 145 10.78 -12.95 -6.82
N THR A 146 10.89 -13.47 -8.04
CA THR A 146 10.47 -14.83 -8.39
C THR A 146 11.68 -15.68 -8.82
N LEU A 147 12.89 -15.14 -8.69
CA LEU A 147 14.15 -15.78 -9.06
C LEU A 147 14.61 -16.70 -7.92
N LYS A 148 14.83 -17.99 -8.23
CA LYS A 148 15.30 -18.98 -7.24
C LYS A 148 16.69 -18.66 -6.67
N ALA A 149 17.50 -17.91 -7.41
CA ALA A 149 18.85 -17.53 -6.99
C ALA A 149 18.87 -16.54 -5.81
N VAL A 150 17.80 -15.75 -5.66
CA VAL A 150 17.68 -14.78 -4.55
C VAL A 150 17.06 -15.48 -3.36
N LYS A 151 17.83 -15.62 -2.28
CA LYS A 151 17.32 -16.17 -1.02
C LYS A 151 16.50 -15.10 -0.34
N THR A 152 15.19 -15.09 -0.63
CA THR A 152 14.26 -14.08 -0.11
C THR A 152 14.36 -14.01 1.42
N GLU A 153 14.51 -15.14 2.12
CA GLU A 153 14.73 -15.25 3.57
C GLU A 153 15.91 -14.41 4.09
N SER A 154 17.02 -14.32 3.34
CA SER A 154 18.20 -13.54 3.75
C SER A 154 18.00 -12.03 3.68
N LEU A 155 16.90 -11.59 3.07
CA LEU A 155 16.54 -10.17 2.92
C LEU A 155 15.46 -9.72 3.90
N LEU A 156 14.96 -10.65 4.69
CA LEU A 156 13.81 -10.47 5.55
C LEU A 156 14.26 -10.43 7.01
N LYS A 157 13.89 -9.38 7.72
CA LYS A 157 14.11 -9.29 9.17
C LYS A 157 12.87 -9.87 9.87
N PRO A 158 13.00 -10.88 10.73
CA PRO A 158 11.87 -11.43 11.46
C PRO A 158 11.27 -10.37 12.39
N ILE A 159 9.95 -10.42 12.54
CA ILE A 159 9.16 -9.57 13.44
C ILE A 159 8.82 -10.43 14.65
N ILE A 160 9.32 -10.03 15.82
CA ILE A 160 9.21 -10.82 17.05
C ILE A 160 8.21 -10.24 18.04
N SER A 161 7.81 -8.98 17.85
CA SER A 161 6.83 -8.30 18.69
C SER A 161 5.80 -7.55 17.85
N ALA A 162 4.53 -7.60 18.27
CA ALA A 162 3.46 -6.81 17.68
C ALA A 162 3.69 -5.30 17.82
N GLU A 163 4.47 -4.86 18.81
CA GLU A 163 4.83 -3.45 19.01
C GLU A 163 5.69 -2.89 17.86
N GLU A 164 6.41 -3.74 17.13
CA GLU A 164 7.17 -3.32 15.96
C GLU A 164 6.25 -2.96 14.78
N VAL A 165 5.02 -3.48 14.76
CA VAL A 165 4.03 -3.31 13.67
C VAL A 165 2.69 -2.88 14.25
N PRO A 166 2.54 -1.61 14.68
CA PRO A 166 1.28 -1.12 15.25
C PRO A 166 0.13 -1.12 14.24
N VAL A 167 0.43 -1.07 12.94
CA VAL A 167 -0.55 -1.16 11.85
C VAL A 167 -0.06 -2.17 10.83
N CYS A 168 -0.87 -3.18 10.53
CA CYS A 168 -0.57 -4.18 9.50
C CYS A 168 -1.79 -4.33 8.59
N VAL A 169 -1.78 -3.64 7.43
CA VAL A 169 -2.97 -3.50 6.60
C VAL A 169 -2.77 -3.99 5.16
N HIS A 170 -3.71 -4.80 4.69
CA HIS A 170 -3.79 -5.27 3.31
C HIS A 170 -4.92 -4.55 2.56
N GLY A 171 -4.61 -3.98 1.40
CA GLY A 171 -5.60 -3.36 0.53
C GLY A 171 -6.06 -4.28 -0.58
N THR A 172 -7.38 -4.44 -0.75
CA THR A 172 -7.99 -5.27 -1.79
C THR A 172 -9.24 -4.61 -2.39
N TYR A 173 -9.87 -5.30 -3.35
CA TYR A 173 -11.10 -4.87 -3.99
C TYR A 173 -12.32 -5.56 -3.39
N ARG A 174 -13.47 -4.87 -3.40
CA ARG A 174 -14.73 -5.31 -2.79
C ARG A 174 -15.23 -6.62 -3.37
N GLU A 175 -14.97 -6.85 -4.65
CA GLU A 175 -15.28 -8.09 -5.35
C GLU A 175 -14.55 -9.31 -4.77
N ASN A 176 -13.36 -9.12 -4.19
CA ASN A 176 -12.57 -10.20 -3.61
C ASN A 176 -13.03 -10.57 -2.19
N LEU A 177 -13.81 -9.70 -1.53
CA LEU A 177 -14.16 -9.87 -0.12
C LEU A 177 -14.93 -11.17 0.17
N PRO A 178 -15.92 -11.61 -0.62
CA PRO A 178 -16.60 -12.90 -0.38
C PRO A 178 -15.62 -14.08 -0.34
N SER A 179 -14.72 -14.17 -1.33
CA SER A 179 -13.72 -15.23 -1.39
C SER A 179 -12.72 -15.18 -0.23
N ILE A 180 -12.32 -13.97 0.19
CA ILE A 180 -11.42 -13.79 1.34
C ILE A 180 -12.10 -14.19 2.65
N LEU A 181 -13.39 -13.90 2.81
CA LEU A 181 -14.15 -14.31 3.99
C LEU A 181 -14.39 -15.82 4.04
N GLU A 182 -14.49 -16.47 2.89
CA GLU A 182 -14.69 -17.92 2.81
C GLU A 182 -13.39 -18.71 2.95
N HIS A 183 -12.29 -18.23 2.35
CA HIS A 183 -11.06 -19.01 2.22
C HIS A 183 -9.82 -18.36 2.84
N GLY A 184 -9.98 -17.21 3.50
CA GLY A 184 -8.86 -16.42 4.00
C GLY A 184 -8.13 -15.64 2.90
N LEU A 185 -7.11 -14.89 3.31
CA LEU A 185 -6.25 -14.13 2.41
C LEU A 185 -5.11 -15.03 1.93
N LYS A 186 -4.97 -15.21 0.61
CA LYS A 186 -4.00 -16.15 0.00
C LYS A 186 -2.80 -15.42 -0.62
N CYS A 187 -1.65 -16.10 -0.66
CA CYS A 187 -0.45 -15.64 -1.36
C CYS A 187 -0.65 -15.56 -2.90
N MET A 188 -1.60 -16.34 -3.43
CA MET A 188 -1.93 -16.44 -4.85
C MET A 188 -0.70 -16.88 -5.68
N LYS A 189 -0.27 -16.09 -6.67
CA LYS A 189 0.92 -16.39 -7.49
C LYS A 189 2.24 -15.93 -6.85
N ARG A 190 2.19 -15.35 -5.65
CA ARG A 190 3.36 -14.83 -4.93
C ARG A 190 3.74 -15.80 -3.82
N LEU A 191 4.97 -15.69 -3.34
CA LEU A 191 5.44 -16.43 -2.16
C LEU A 191 4.80 -15.90 -0.87
N HIS A 192 4.75 -14.57 -0.73
CA HIS A 192 4.26 -13.91 0.47
C HIS A 192 3.02 -13.05 0.23
N ILE A 193 2.16 -12.97 1.24
CA ILE A 193 1.13 -11.94 1.40
C ILE A 193 1.83 -10.66 1.89
N HIS A 194 1.41 -9.51 1.34
CA HIS A 194 2.06 -8.22 1.61
C HIS A 194 1.12 -7.30 2.38
N PHE A 195 1.65 -6.66 3.42
CA PHE A 195 0.96 -5.69 4.25
C PHE A 195 1.74 -4.37 4.29
N ALA A 196 1.02 -3.26 4.34
CA ALA A 196 1.59 -1.96 4.62
C ALA A 196 1.59 -1.69 6.13
N CYS A 197 2.61 -0.97 6.61
CA CYS A 197 2.75 -0.56 8.01
C CYS A 197 1.95 0.68 8.39
N GLY A 198 0.93 1.01 7.59
CA GLY A 198 0.12 2.22 7.75
C GLY A 198 -0.69 2.53 6.50
N LEU A 199 -1.42 3.63 6.56
CA LEU A 199 -2.44 3.95 5.57
C LEU A 199 -1.88 4.81 4.46
N PRO A 200 -2.49 4.77 3.25
CA PRO A 200 -2.18 5.73 2.21
C PRO A 200 -2.42 7.15 2.75
N LYS A 201 -1.36 7.96 2.86
CA LYS A 201 -1.24 9.35 3.37
C LYS A 201 -0.60 9.53 4.75
N ASP A 202 -0.27 8.47 5.49
CA ASP A 202 0.60 8.63 6.65
C ASP A 202 2.00 9.01 6.15
N SER A 203 2.54 10.15 6.63
CA SER A 203 3.79 10.75 6.10
C SER A 203 5.00 9.83 6.18
N ASP A 204 4.96 8.88 7.12
CA ASP A 204 6.09 8.03 7.47
C ASP A 204 5.99 6.63 6.83
N VAL A 205 4.95 6.38 6.02
CA VAL A 205 4.63 5.05 5.50
C VAL A 205 4.63 5.03 3.99
N ILE A 206 5.60 4.32 3.43
CA ILE A 206 5.61 3.93 2.02
C ILE A 206 4.55 2.85 1.84
N SER A 207 3.31 3.27 1.59
CA SER A 207 2.21 2.33 1.36
C SER A 207 2.39 1.67 -0.01
N GLY A 208 2.75 0.38 -0.02
CA GLY A 208 2.75 -0.46 -1.23
C GLY A 208 1.34 -0.74 -1.79
N MET A 209 0.32 -0.21 -1.13
CA MET A 209 -1.09 -0.38 -1.46
C MET A 209 -1.47 0.40 -2.71
N ARG A 210 -2.30 -0.18 -3.58
CA ARG A 210 -2.77 0.52 -4.77
C ARG A 210 -3.74 1.64 -4.36
N GLU A 211 -3.71 2.77 -5.06
CA GLU A 211 -4.55 3.93 -4.73
C GLU A 211 -6.05 3.67 -4.90
N ASN A 212 -6.43 2.73 -5.76
CA ASN A 212 -7.82 2.42 -6.07
C ASN A 212 -8.41 1.26 -5.26
N VAL A 213 -7.70 0.74 -4.24
CA VAL A 213 -8.29 -0.27 -3.35
C VAL A 213 -9.44 0.35 -2.56
N ASN A 214 -10.49 -0.44 -2.36
CA ASN A 214 -11.72 -0.02 -1.73
C ASN A 214 -12.09 -0.86 -0.49
N ILE A 215 -11.25 -1.83 -0.13
CA ILE A 215 -11.32 -2.61 1.11
C ILE A 215 -9.94 -2.62 1.79
N LEU A 216 -9.94 -2.47 3.10
CA LEU A 216 -8.77 -2.56 3.97
C LEU A 216 -8.98 -3.69 4.99
N ILE A 217 -8.05 -4.64 5.04
CA ILE A 217 -8.05 -5.75 6.00
C ILE A 217 -6.89 -5.54 6.97
N PHE A 218 -7.20 -5.40 8.24
CA PHE A 218 -6.20 -5.25 9.31
C PHE A 218 -5.91 -6.62 9.92
N LEU A 219 -4.63 -6.95 10.02
CA LEU A 219 -4.16 -8.18 10.63
C LEU A 219 -4.00 -7.97 12.15
N ASP A 220 -4.53 -8.89 12.93
CA ASP A 220 -4.21 -9.03 14.35
C ASP A 220 -2.81 -9.64 14.47
N VAL A 221 -1.79 -8.78 14.45
CA VAL A 221 -0.38 -9.17 14.48
C VAL A 221 -0.06 -9.94 15.76
N LYS A 222 -0.63 -9.53 16.89
CA LYS A 222 -0.38 -10.17 18.19
C LYS A 222 -0.86 -11.62 18.17
N LYS A 223 -2.12 -11.84 17.79
CA LYS A 223 -2.70 -13.18 17.70
C LYS A 223 -1.98 -14.04 16.66
N ALA A 224 -1.62 -13.44 15.53
CA ALA A 224 -0.89 -14.13 14.47
C ALA A 224 0.48 -14.66 14.97
N LEU A 225 1.27 -13.82 15.64
CA LEU A 225 2.57 -14.19 16.20
C LEU A 225 2.44 -15.24 17.31
N GLU A 226 1.48 -15.07 18.22
CA GLU A 226 1.23 -16.01 19.33
C GLU A 226 0.85 -17.42 18.83
N GLU A 227 0.11 -17.51 17.72
CA GLU A 227 -0.27 -18.77 17.08
C GLU A 227 0.76 -19.27 16.05
N GLY A 228 1.95 -18.67 16.01
CA GLY A 228 3.10 -19.16 15.24
C GLY A 228 3.14 -18.72 13.76
N MET A 229 2.40 -17.67 13.38
CA MET A 229 2.54 -17.07 12.05
C MET A 229 3.85 -16.30 11.96
N GLU A 230 4.69 -16.66 10.98
CA GLU A 230 5.93 -15.93 10.74
C GLU A 230 5.68 -14.64 9.97
N LEU A 231 6.14 -13.53 10.53
CA LEU A 231 6.05 -12.19 9.94
C LEU A 231 7.44 -11.60 9.78
N TYR A 232 7.63 -10.88 8.68
CA TYR A 232 8.92 -10.34 8.31
C TYR A 232 8.82 -8.91 7.81
N PHE A 233 9.79 -8.08 8.16
CA PHE A 233 10.05 -6.83 7.46
C PHE A 233 10.94 -7.07 6.26
N SER A 234 10.54 -6.50 5.13
CA SER A 234 11.50 -6.17 4.08
C SER A 234 12.30 -4.92 4.42
N GLU A 235 13.35 -4.68 3.64
CA GLU A 235 14.17 -3.47 3.72
C GLU A 235 13.35 -2.17 3.62
N ASN A 236 12.24 -2.17 2.90
CA ASN A 236 11.35 -1.00 2.76
C ASN A 236 10.24 -0.93 3.80
N LYS A 237 10.35 -1.68 4.91
CA LYS A 237 9.33 -1.73 5.96
C LYS A 237 7.96 -2.19 5.47
N VAL A 238 7.89 -2.95 4.38
CA VAL A 238 6.68 -3.71 4.01
C VAL A 238 6.71 -5.03 4.76
N VAL A 239 5.57 -5.40 5.37
CA VAL A 239 5.42 -6.63 6.13
C VAL A 239 5.02 -7.77 5.21
N LEU A 240 5.65 -8.93 5.41
CA LEU A 240 5.53 -10.11 4.58
C LEU A 240 5.26 -11.34 5.46
N THR A 241 4.41 -12.24 4.97
CA THR A 241 4.17 -13.54 5.59
C THR A 241 3.70 -14.54 4.54
N GLU A 242 4.05 -15.81 4.70
CA GLU A 242 3.45 -16.90 3.94
C GLU A 242 2.07 -17.29 4.50
N GLY A 243 1.69 -16.78 5.67
CA GLY A 243 0.55 -17.26 6.44
C GLY A 243 0.77 -18.70 6.90
N PHE A 244 -0.33 -19.43 7.09
CA PHE A 244 -0.31 -20.86 7.33
C PHE A 244 -0.51 -21.58 6.00
N ASN A 245 0.55 -22.20 5.48
CA ASN A 245 0.54 -22.91 4.19
C ASN A 245 0.01 -22.04 3.03
N GLY A 246 0.43 -20.78 2.95
CA GLY A 246 0.03 -19.85 1.89
C GLY A 246 -1.27 -19.06 2.17
N VAL A 247 -1.89 -19.24 3.34
CA VAL A 247 -3.20 -18.66 3.67
C VAL A 247 -3.21 -18.02 5.05
N ILE A 248 -3.85 -16.85 5.17
CA ILE A 248 -4.20 -16.25 6.46
C ILE A 248 -5.72 -16.42 6.69
N PRO A 249 -6.12 -17.30 7.62
CA PRO A 249 -7.51 -17.44 8.02
C PRO A 249 -8.13 -16.14 8.54
N VAL A 250 -9.45 -16.00 8.36
CA VAL A 250 -10.23 -14.82 8.78
C VAL A 250 -10.14 -14.56 10.29
N LYS A 251 -9.92 -15.60 11.11
CA LYS A 251 -9.76 -15.47 12.57
C LYS A 251 -8.57 -14.60 13.01
N TYR A 252 -7.66 -14.27 12.10
CA TYR A 252 -6.53 -13.37 12.33
C TYR A 252 -6.78 -11.95 11.82
N PHE A 253 -7.96 -11.66 11.26
CA PHE A 253 -8.29 -10.29 10.86
C PHE A 253 -8.80 -9.54 12.08
N GLU A 254 -8.10 -8.49 12.50
CA GLU A 254 -8.54 -7.60 13.57
C GLU A 254 -9.86 -6.92 13.18
N ARG A 255 -9.96 -6.47 11.91
CA ARG A 255 -11.12 -5.78 11.35
C ARG A 255 -11.00 -5.56 9.85
N ILE A 256 -12.14 -5.28 9.20
CA ILE A 256 -12.21 -4.91 7.78
C ILE A 256 -12.95 -3.58 7.65
N GLU A 257 -12.43 -2.68 6.82
CA GLU A 257 -13.04 -1.38 6.53
C GLU A 257 -13.22 -1.15 5.03
N SER A 258 -14.19 -0.28 4.69
CA SER A 258 -14.31 0.29 3.34
C SER A 258 -13.35 1.45 3.10
N ARG A 259 -13.02 1.70 1.84
CA ARG A 259 -12.29 2.87 1.37
C ARG A 259 -12.90 3.40 0.05
N PRO A 260 -13.13 4.71 -0.10
CA PRO A 260 -13.05 5.75 0.94
C PRO A 260 -14.17 5.60 1.99
N GLY A 261 -14.05 6.30 3.13
CA GLY A 261 -15.11 6.40 4.13
C GLY A 261 -14.92 5.58 5.40
N ARG A 262 -14.00 4.60 5.42
CA ARG A 262 -13.59 3.88 6.63
C ARG A 262 -14.76 3.22 7.37
N GLN A 263 -15.77 2.78 6.63
CA GLN A 263 -16.92 2.12 7.23
C GLN A 263 -16.47 0.74 7.73
N LEU A 264 -16.71 0.46 9.00
CA LEU A 264 -16.41 -0.84 9.60
C LEU A 264 -17.34 -1.91 9.01
N LEU A 265 -16.75 -2.93 8.40
CA LEU A 265 -17.44 -4.05 7.74
C LEU A 265 -17.34 -5.35 8.56
N TYR A 266 -16.27 -5.50 9.34
CA TYR A 266 -15.98 -6.67 10.17
C TYR A 266 -15.12 -6.29 11.37
N VAL A 267 -15.28 -6.98 12.49
CA VAL A 267 -14.44 -6.90 13.70
C VAL A 267 -14.12 -8.31 14.16
N GLY A 268 -12.85 -8.60 14.39
CA GLY A 268 -12.30 -9.92 14.74
C GLY A 268 -12.53 -10.40 16.17
N LYS A 269 -13.59 -9.94 16.84
CA LYS A 269 -14.00 -10.48 18.15
C LYS A 269 -14.97 -11.64 17.95
N ASP A 270 -15.15 -12.47 18.96
CA ASP A 270 -16.00 -13.67 19.02
C ASP A 270 -17.50 -13.47 18.71
N GLU A 271 -17.88 -12.40 18.00
CA GLU A 271 -19.23 -12.13 17.51
C GLU A 271 -19.32 -12.31 15.99
N ASP A 272 -20.30 -13.11 15.60
CA ASP A 272 -20.53 -13.64 14.26
C ASP A 272 -20.50 -12.61 13.11
N LEU A 273 -19.78 -12.99 12.04
CA LEU A 273 -19.76 -12.39 10.69
C LEU A 273 -21.18 -12.11 10.12
N VAL A 274 -22.18 -12.85 10.59
CA VAL A 274 -23.55 -12.85 10.06
C VAL A 274 -24.26 -11.52 10.31
N THR A 275 -24.04 -10.88 11.46
CA THR A 275 -24.80 -9.66 11.82
C THR A 275 -24.33 -8.42 11.05
N GLY A 276 -23.05 -8.37 10.66
CA GLY A 276 -22.46 -7.26 9.90
C GLY A 276 -22.89 -7.24 8.43
N MET A 277 -22.85 -8.40 7.76
CA MET A 277 -23.27 -8.51 6.35
C MET A 277 -24.78 -8.36 6.19
N GLN A 278 -25.59 -8.86 7.12
CA GLN A 278 -27.04 -8.63 7.14
C GLN A 278 -27.38 -7.14 7.27
N LYS A 279 -26.72 -6.40 8.17
CA LYS A 279 -26.94 -4.95 8.32
C LYS A 279 -26.53 -4.16 7.06
N LEU A 280 -25.49 -4.61 6.33
CA LEU A 280 -25.06 -3.97 5.09
C LEU A 280 -26.03 -4.28 3.92
N ALA A 281 -26.47 -5.54 3.77
CA ALA A 281 -27.44 -5.95 2.75
C ALA A 281 -28.82 -5.27 2.94
N ILE A 282 -29.25 -5.10 4.20
CA ILE A 282 -30.48 -4.35 4.55
C ILE A 282 -30.36 -2.87 4.18
N LYS A 283 -29.17 -2.25 4.28
CA LYS A 283 -28.94 -0.86 3.86
C LYS A 283 -28.88 -0.68 2.33
N THR A 284 -28.48 -1.71 1.58
CA THR A 284 -28.30 -1.64 0.12
C THR A 284 -29.44 -2.29 -0.69
N GLY A 285 -30.50 -2.79 -0.02
CA GLY A 285 -31.66 -3.39 -0.69
C GLY A 285 -31.41 -4.71 -1.42
N ALA A 286 -30.27 -5.37 -1.16
CA ALA A 286 -29.94 -6.64 -1.80
C ALA A 286 -30.55 -7.80 -0.99
N LYS A 287 -31.51 -8.53 -1.58
CA LYS A 287 -32.03 -9.78 -1.00
C LYS A 287 -30.96 -10.88 -1.12
N LEU A 288 -30.55 -11.43 0.02
CA LEU A 288 -29.80 -12.68 0.08
C LEU A 288 -30.80 -13.84 0.06
N GLU A 289 -30.85 -14.60 -1.04
CA GLU A 289 -31.56 -15.88 -1.08
C GLU A 289 -30.83 -16.88 -0.18
N ARG A 290 -31.59 -17.57 0.68
CA ARG A 290 -31.04 -18.59 1.58
C ARG A 290 -30.63 -19.81 0.74
N PRO A 291 -29.45 -20.40 0.95
CA PRO A 291 -29.18 -21.73 0.40
C PRO A 291 -30.11 -22.75 1.09
N PRO A 292 -30.55 -23.80 0.36
CA PRO A 292 -31.45 -24.80 0.91
C PRO A 292 -30.76 -25.58 2.02
N CYS A 293 -31.39 -25.61 3.19
CA CYS A 293 -31.04 -26.49 4.29
C CYS A 293 -31.51 -27.89 3.93
N ASN A 294 -30.60 -28.86 3.81
CA ASN A 294 -30.96 -30.27 3.88
C ASN A 294 -30.02 -31.02 4.83
N LYS A 295 -30.68 -31.92 5.55
CA LYS A 295 -30.33 -32.48 6.87
C LYS A 295 -29.21 -33.51 6.79
N MET A 296 -28.49 -33.63 7.90
CA MET A 296 -27.74 -34.83 8.30
C MET A 296 -28.57 -36.11 8.12
N ASN A 297 -27.95 -37.18 7.63
CA ASN A 297 -27.86 -38.47 8.31
C ASN A 297 -26.96 -39.45 7.54
N ASP A 298 -26.15 -40.18 8.31
CA ASP A 298 -25.58 -41.51 8.08
C ASP A 298 -24.80 -41.80 6.79
N VAL A 299 -23.52 -42.16 6.94
CA VAL A 299 -23.00 -43.53 6.74
C VAL A 299 -21.50 -43.54 7.11
N TYR A 300 -21.20 -44.22 8.22
CA TYR A 300 -19.91 -44.88 8.41
C TYR A 300 -19.91 -46.20 7.61
N GLN A 301 -18.73 -46.59 7.13
CA GLN A 301 -18.29 -47.92 6.67
C GLN A 301 -17.98 -48.09 5.16
N ASP A 302 -16.75 -48.57 4.98
CA ASP A 302 -16.24 -49.51 3.97
C ASP A 302 -16.20 -49.08 2.49
N GLN A 303 -14.99 -48.99 1.91
CA GLN A 303 -14.32 -50.09 1.21
C GLN A 303 -13.03 -49.62 0.51
N GLU A 304 -12.06 -50.52 0.50
CA GLU A 304 -10.80 -50.50 -0.24
C GLU A 304 -10.98 -50.25 -1.74
N LEU A 305 -10.07 -49.48 -2.34
CA LEU A 305 -9.18 -49.84 -3.47
C LEU A 305 -8.31 -48.63 -3.88
#